data_AF-A0A9E2XWK4-F1
#
_entry.id   AF-A0A9E2XWK4-F1
#
_cell.length_a   1.000
_cell.length_b   1.000
_cell.length_c   1.000
_cell.angle_alpha   90.00
_cell.angle_beta   90.00
_cell.angle_gamma   90.00
#
_symmetry.space_group_name_H-M   'P 1'
#
loop_
_entity.id
_entity.type
_entity.pdbx_description
1 polymer ?
#
loop_
_entity_poly.entity_id
_entity_poly.type
_entity_poly.pdbx_seq_one_letter_code
_entity_poly.pdbx_strand_id
1 'polypeptide(L)'
;MSQSSTRRIPAFCPLCASRCGCEAGVEDGRLLAIEPDPAHPTGKALCAKGRASPQLVEAPDRLLYPVRRTRPKGDPNPGWQRISWDEALDETAAAMRRIA
;
A
#
# COMPACT_ATOMS: atom_id res chain seq x y z
N MET A 1 -11.86 29.27 3.81
CA MET A 1 -11.30 28.15 4.58
C MET A 1 -12.30 27.00 4.46
N SER A 2 -11.99 25.99 3.65
CA SER A 2 -12.90 24.84 3.46
C SER A 2 -12.81 23.98 4.72
N GLN A 3 -13.94 23.75 5.41
CA GLN A 3 -13.99 22.78 6.49
C GLN A 3 -13.86 21.38 5.86
N SER A 4 -12.70 20.74 6.04
CA SER A 4 -12.58 19.33 5.67
C SER A 4 -13.22 18.48 6.76
N SER A 5 -14.12 17.59 6.37
CA SER A 5 -14.76 16.65 7.29
C SER A 5 -14.11 15.28 7.13
N THR A 6 -13.59 14.73 8.23
CA THR A 6 -13.12 13.34 8.27
C THR A 6 -14.25 12.37 7.88
N ARG A 7 -14.00 11.54 6.86
CA ARG A 7 -14.89 10.46 6.43
C ARG A 7 -14.47 9.15 7.10
N ARG A 8 -15.44 8.38 7.61
CA ARG A 8 -15.23 6.99 8.05
C ARG A 8 -15.61 6.04 6.93
N ILE A 9 -14.68 5.18 6.54
CA ILE A 9 -14.83 4.26 5.41
C ILE A 9 -14.65 2.83 5.93
N PRO A 10 -15.66 1.95 5.80
CA PRO A 10 -15.51 0.53 6.13
C PRO A 10 -14.39 -0.11 5.31
N ALA A 11 -13.54 -0.88 5.98
CA ALA A 11 -12.33 -1.46 5.42
C ALA A 11 -11.93 -2.75 6.16
N PHE A 12 -10.79 -3.32 5.77
CA PHE A 12 -10.14 -4.40 6.50
C PHE A 12 -8.63 -4.13 6.59
N CYS A 13 -8.02 -4.56 7.70
CA CYS A 13 -6.57 -4.47 7.89
C CYS A 13 -5.85 -5.55 7.06
N PRO A 14 -4.95 -5.19 6.11
CA PRO A 14 -4.34 -6.17 5.20
C PRO A 14 -3.04 -6.80 5.76
N LEU A 15 -2.60 -6.45 6.97
CA LEU A 15 -1.25 -6.77 7.45
C LEU A 15 -1.01 -8.24 7.82
N CYS A 16 -2.06 -9.02 8.07
CA CYS A 16 -1.92 -10.45 8.30
C CYS A 16 -3.15 -11.21 7.79
N ALA A 17 -3.09 -12.54 7.86
CA ALA A 17 -4.16 -13.42 7.38
C ALA A 17 -5.52 -13.20 8.07
N SER A 18 -5.54 -12.60 9.27
CA SER A 18 -6.78 -12.39 10.03
C SER A 18 -7.75 -11.39 9.37
N ARG A 19 -7.25 -10.46 8.55
CA ARG A 19 -8.04 -9.42 7.87
C ARG A 19 -9.10 -8.80 8.78
N CYS A 20 -8.69 -8.26 9.92
CA CYS A 20 -9.60 -7.65 10.89
C CYS A 20 -10.42 -6.53 10.24
N GLY A 21 -11.74 -6.55 10.41
CA GLY A 21 -12.60 -5.46 9.96
C GLY A 21 -12.32 -4.17 10.73
N CYS A 22 -12.36 -3.05 10.01
CA CYS A 22 -12.04 -1.75 10.58
C CYS A 22 -12.76 -0.61 9.85
N GLU A 23 -12.81 0.56 10.49
CA GLU A 23 -13.15 1.82 9.85
C GLU A 23 -11.88 2.65 9.65
N ALA A 24 -11.67 3.13 8.41
CA ALA A 24 -10.59 4.05 8.08
C ALA A 24 -11.10 5.50 8.18
N GLY A 25 -10.49 6.29 9.05
CA GLY A 25 -10.70 7.74 9.12
C GLY A 25 -9.84 8.44 8.06
N VAL A 26 -10.47 9.09 7.09
CA VAL A 26 -9.80 9.74 5.97
C VAL A 26 -10.20 11.20 5.85
N GLU A 27 -9.21 12.08 5.80
CA GLU A 27 -9.39 13.53 5.63
C GLU A 27 -8.41 14.02 4.56
N ASP A 28 -8.90 14.81 3.60
CA ASP A 28 -8.08 15.35 2.49
C ASP A 28 -7.22 14.30 1.77
N GLY A 29 -7.76 13.08 1.61
CA GLY A 29 -7.08 11.96 0.96
C GLY A 29 -6.01 11.27 1.82
N ARG A 30 -5.83 11.69 3.07
CA ARG A 30 -4.87 11.11 4.01
C ARG A 30 -5.56 10.18 5.00
N LEU A 31 -4.93 9.03 5.25
CA LEU A 31 -5.39 8.10 6.27
C LEU A 31 -4.94 8.61 7.64
N LEU A 32 -5.88 9.04 8.47
CA LEU A 32 -5.60 9.57 9.81
C LEU A 32 -5.52 8.47 10.86
N ALA A 33 -6.46 7.51 10.81
CA ALA A 33 -6.58 6.44 11.79
C ALA A 33 -7.27 5.21 11.21
N ILE A 34 -7.02 4.05 11.83
CA ILE A 34 -7.81 2.84 11.64
C ILE A 34 -8.34 2.40 13.00
N GLU A 35 -9.66 2.23 13.08
CA GLU A 35 -10.37 1.81 14.29
C GLU A 35 -11.08 0.47 14.07
N PRO A 36 -11.25 -0.36 15.12
CA PRO A 36 -12.02 -1.60 15.00
C PRO A 36 -13.46 -1.32 14.53
N ASP A 37 -13.99 -2.17 13.65
CA ASP A 37 -15.41 -2.19 13.27
C ASP A 37 -16.13 -3.35 13.96
N PRO A 38 -16.88 -3.13 15.05
CA PRO A 38 -17.58 -4.18 15.77
C PRO A 38 -18.67 -4.89 14.96
N ALA A 39 -19.16 -4.30 13.86
CA ALA A 39 -20.13 -4.94 12.97
C ALA A 39 -19.49 -6.03 12.10
N HIS A 40 -18.17 -5.98 11.88
CA HIS A 40 -17.45 -6.99 11.15
C HIS A 40 -17.14 -8.22 12.05
N PRO A 41 -17.29 -9.47 11.55
CA PRO A 41 -17.06 -10.68 12.35
C PRO A 41 -15.69 -10.74 13.05
N THR A 42 -14.67 -10.16 12.44
CA THR A 42 -13.28 -10.10 12.94
C THR A 42 -12.86 -8.70 13.43
N GLY A 43 -13.80 -7.76 13.58
CA GLY A 43 -13.49 -6.35 13.86
C GLY A 43 -13.71 -5.92 15.31
N LYS A 44 -13.98 -6.84 16.25
CA LYS A 44 -14.12 -6.52 17.68
C LYS A 44 -12.88 -5.87 18.31
N ALA A 45 -11.70 -6.10 17.73
CA ALA A 45 -10.46 -5.54 18.22
C ALA A 45 -9.47 -5.32 17.07
N LEU A 46 -8.53 -4.40 17.28
CA LEU A 46 -7.45 -4.10 16.36
C LEU A 46 -6.11 -4.04 17.11
N CYS A 47 -5.14 -4.85 16.66
CA CYS A 47 -3.80 -4.90 17.25
C CYS A 47 -2.95 -3.67 16.89
N ALA A 48 -1.81 -3.49 17.57
CA ALA A 48 -0.90 -2.36 17.36
C ALA A 48 -0.46 -2.21 15.89
N LYS A 49 -0.27 -3.31 15.16
CA LYS A 49 0.11 -3.28 13.74
C LYS A 49 -0.92 -2.53 12.89
N GLY A 50 -2.21 -2.85 13.07
CA GLY A 50 -3.29 -2.19 12.30
C GLY A 50 -3.47 -0.73 12.70
N ARG A 51 -3.30 -0.41 13.99
CA ARG A 51 -3.35 0.99 14.46
C ARG A 51 -2.21 1.85 13.92
N ALA A 52 -1.06 1.24 13.60
CA ALA A 52 0.09 1.90 13.00
C ALA A 52 0.00 2.08 11.48
N SER A 53 -1.07 1.61 10.81
CA SER A 53 -1.21 1.71 9.35
C SER A 53 -1.03 3.12 8.75
N PRO A 54 -1.47 4.23 9.39
CA PRO A 54 -1.16 5.58 8.90
C PRO A 54 0.34 5.83 8.67
N GLN A 55 1.19 5.34 9.58
CA GLN A 55 2.65 5.51 9.51
C GLN A 55 3.26 4.71 8.36
N LEU A 56 2.68 3.55 8.02
CA LEU A 56 3.12 2.74 6.88
C LEU A 56 2.75 3.39 5.55
N VAL A 57 1.58 4.03 5.47
CA VAL A 57 1.11 4.71 4.25
C VAL A 57 1.94 5.96 3.96
N GLU A 58 2.32 6.69 5.01
CA GLU A 58 3.09 7.95 4.94
C GLU A 58 4.61 7.74 5.07
N ALA A 59 5.11 6.50 5.01
CA ALA A 59 6.52 6.21 5.15
C ALA A 59 7.37 6.97 4.09
N PRO A 60 8.45 7.66 4.49
CA PRO A 60 9.21 8.54 3.60
C PRO A 60 9.94 7.79 2.47
N ASP A 61 10.20 6.51 2.68
CA ASP A 61 10.89 5.60 1.76
C ASP A 61 9.91 4.70 0.97
N ARG A 62 8.60 4.97 1.05
CA ARG A 62 7.59 4.24 0.30
C ARG A 62 7.88 4.26 -1.20
N LEU A 63 7.82 3.10 -1.85
CA LEU A 63 7.96 3.01 -3.30
C LEU A 63 6.73 3.62 -3.99
N LEU A 64 6.92 4.78 -4.62
CA LEU A 64 5.83 5.53 -5.28
C LEU A 64 5.74 5.29 -6.79
N TYR A 65 6.78 4.71 -7.39
CA TYR A 65 6.89 4.55 -8.84
C TYR A 65 7.46 3.18 -9.20
N PRO A 66 7.09 2.62 -10.38
CA PRO A 66 7.80 1.48 -10.95
C PRO A 66 9.29 1.79 -11.13
N VAL A 67 10.12 0.76 -10.90
CA VAL A 67 11.58 0.84 -11.06
C VAL A 67 12.09 -0.37 -11.83
N ARG A 68 13.08 -0.12 -12.69
CA ARG A 68 13.77 -1.11 -13.50
C ARG A 68 15.19 -1.30 -13.01
N ARG A 69 15.62 -2.55 -12.88
CA ARG A 69 17.02 -2.91 -12.61
C ARG A 69 17.82 -2.73 -13.90
N THR A 70 18.89 -1.94 -13.88
CA THR A 70 19.74 -1.70 -15.07
C THR A 70 21.04 -2.51 -15.09
N ARG A 71 21.42 -3.13 -13.97
CA ARG A 71 22.62 -3.98 -13.85
C ARG A 71 22.26 -5.46 -13.68
N PRO A 72 23.14 -6.43 -13.97
CA PRO A 72 22.83 -7.86 -13.85
C PRO A 72 22.27 -8.29 -12.48
N LYS A 73 21.48 -9.37 -12.46
CA LYS A 73 20.91 -9.90 -11.21
C LYS A 73 22.07 -10.39 -10.33
N GLY A 74 22.14 -9.91 -9.09
CA GLY A 74 23.20 -10.25 -8.15
C GLY A 74 24.32 -9.21 -8.04
N ASP A 75 24.32 -8.15 -8.85
CA ASP A 75 25.21 -6.99 -8.63
C ASP A 75 24.87 -6.33 -7.27
N PRO A 76 25.86 -6.00 -6.41
CA PRO A 76 25.62 -5.31 -5.14
C PRO A 76 24.91 -3.96 -5.30
N ASN A 77 25.01 -3.33 -6.47
CA ASN A 77 24.21 -2.18 -6.85
C ASN A 77 23.32 -2.55 -8.04
N PRO A 78 21.99 -2.72 -7.85
CA PRO A 78 21.07 -3.05 -8.95
C PRO A 78 20.95 -1.96 -10.03
N GLY A 79 21.35 -0.71 -9.73
CA GLY A 79 21.18 0.42 -10.63
C GLY A 79 19.71 0.73 -10.93
N TRP A 80 18.86 0.82 -9.89
CA TRP A 80 17.44 1.09 -10.06
C TRP A 80 17.19 2.41 -10.80
N GLN A 81 16.39 2.34 -11.85
CA GLN A 81 15.95 3.49 -12.64
C GLN A 81 14.43 3.57 -12.60
N ARG A 82 13.87 4.74 -12.30
CA ARG A 82 12.42 4.98 -12.39
C ARG A 82 11.96 4.86 -13.84
N ILE A 83 10.84 4.18 -14.05
CA ILE A 83 10.16 4.06 -15.34
C ILE A 83 8.66 4.34 -15.17
N SER A 84 7.94 4.49 -16.28
CA SER A 84 6.48 4.61 -16.27
C SER A 84 5.79 3.26 -16.01
N TRP A 85 4.49 3.30 -15.72
CA TRP A 85 3.68 2.09 -15.58
C TRP A 85 3.53 1.34 -16.90
N ASP A 86 3.37 2.05 -18.02
CA ASP A 86 3.26 1.43 -19.35
C ASP A 86 4.55 0.67 -19.70
N GLU A 87 5.72 1.31 -19.54
CA GLU A 87 7.01 0.64 -19.75
C GLU A 87 7.19 -0.60 -18.85
N ALA A 88 6.83 -0.50 -17.57
CA ALA A 88 7.01 -1.61 -16.61
C ALA A 88 6.16 -2.83 -16.99
N LEU A 89 4.91 -2.59 -17.39
CA LEU A 89 3.98 -3.63 -17.79
C LEU A 89 4.36 -4.23 -19.14
N ASP A 90 4.74 -3.41 -20.12
CA ASP A 90 5.15 -3.87 -21.45
C ASP A 90 6.42 -4.71 -21.41
N GLU A 91 7.45 -4.26 -20.68
CA GLU A 91 8.70 -5.01 -20.51
C GLU A 91 8.44 -6.36 -19.84
N THR A 92 7.62 -6.39 -18.78
CA THR A 92 7.27 -7.62 -18.06
C THR A 92 6.51 -8.59 -18.97
N ALA A 93 5.49 -8.11 -19.68
CA ALA A 93 4.71 -8.92 -20.59
C ALA A 93 5.56 -9.49 -21.73
N ALA A 94 6.45 -8.68 -22.32
CA ALA A 94 7.39 -9.11 -23.35
C ALA A 94 8.36 -10.19 -22.84
N ALA A 95 8.83 -10.07 -21.59
CA ALA A 95 9.70 -11.07 -20.97
C ALA A 95 8.96 -12.39 -20.72
N MET A 96 7.71 -12.35 -20.23
CA MET A 96 6.88 -13.54 -20.03
C MET A 96 6.59 -14.24 -21.37
N ARG A 97 6.21 -13.50 -22.42
CA ARG A 97 5.96 -14.08 -23.77
C ARG A 97 7.19 -14.74 -24.39
N ARG A 98 8.39 -14.32 -24.01
CA ARG A 98 9.65 -14.90 -24.52
C ARG A 98 9.94 -16.28 -23.93
N ILE A 99 9.44 -16.57 -22.73
CA ILE A 99 9.70 -17.82 -22.01
C ILE A 99 8.50 -18.78 -21.96
N ALA A 100 7.33 -18.30 -22.39
CA ALA A 100 6.14 -19.13 -22.60
C ALA A 100 6.29 -19.96 -23.88
#